data_AF-A0A973C955-F1
#
_entry.id   AF-A0A973C955-F1
#
_cell.length_a   1.000
_cell.length_b   1.000
_cell.length_c   1.000
_cell.angle_alpha   90.00
_cell.angle_beta   90.00
_cell.angle_gamma   90.00
#
_symmetry.space_group_name_H-M   'P 1'
#
loop_
_entity.id
_entity.type
_entity.pdbx_description
1 polymer ?
#
loop_
_entity_poly.entity_id
_entity_poly.type
_entity_poly.pdbx_seq_one_letter_code
_entity_poly.pdbx_strand_id
1 'polypeptide(L)'
;MNKKYLPLLLALASFASQSSGFSSNESELAELKNTPATKYELGLFKLETYVYAVNNKLEGERIGSTKFRFKNATVREDNDQIQVVVIAIGKSKYLTESKCEAVKNILSKPFNAQKMPYNMWSGLPQESYKTLQSEISLHVTLMDKKNSSSILTCK
;
A
#
# COMPACT_ATOMS: atom_id res chain seq x y z
N MET A 1 3.70 -7.67 74.84
CA MET A 1 5.15 -7.36 74.81
C MET A 1 5.93 -8.66 74.93
N ASN A 2 6.61 -9.10 73.87
CA ASN A 2 7.84 -9.90 73.97
C ASN A 2 8.52 -9.96 72.60
N LYS A 3 9.78 -9.54 72.60
CA LYS A 3 10.72 -9.47 71.48
C LYS A 3 11.10 -10.88 71.01
N LYS A 4 11.47 -11.03 69.73
CA LYS A 4 12.60 -11.87 69.28
C LYS A 4 13.08 -11.40 67.89
N TYR A 5 14.40 -11.29 67.78
CA TYR A 5 15.20 -10.75 66.67
C TYR A 5 15.74 -11.87 65.76
N LEU A 6 16.05 -11.48 64.50
CA LEU A 6 17.11 -11.99 63.59
C LEU A 6 17.04 -13.47 63.09
N PRO A 7 17.74 -13.87 61.98
CA PRO A 7 18.61 -13.12 61.05
C PRO A 7 18.25 -13.30 59.54
N LEU A 8 18.54 -12.31 58.68
CA LEU A 8 19.76 -12.16 57.85
C LEU A 8 20.13 -13.40 57.02
N LEU A 9 19.78 -13.40 55.74
CA LEU A 9 20.42 -14.24 54.71
C LEU A 9 20.73 -13.35 53.50
N LEU A 10 22.02 -13.00 53.37
CA LEU A 10 22.62 -12.51 52.13
C LEU A 10 22.51 -13.62 51.08
N ALA A 11 21.76 -13.36 50.01
CA ALA A 11 21.93 -14.09 48.76
C ALA A 11 22.81 -13.24 47.83
N LEU A 12 24.11 -13.52 47.85
CA LEU A 12 25.04 -13.16 46.79
C LEU A 12 24.63 -13.94 45.54
N ALA A 13 23.74 -13.36 44.73
CA ALA A 13 23.53 -13.83 43.37
C ALA A 13 24.71 -13.36 42.53
N SER A 14 25.65 -14.28 42.33
CA SER A 14 26.75 -14.19 41.37
C SER A 14 26.22 -13.64 40.05
N PHE A 15 26.66 -12.42 39.69
CA PHE A 15 26.57 -11.95 38.31
C PHE A 15 27.46 -12.85 37.47
N ALA A 16 26.89 -13.96 37.02
CA ALA A 16 27.45 -14.72 35.91
C ALA A 16 27.62 -13.73 34.77
N SER A 17 28.87 -13.50 34.42
CA SER A 17 29.31 -12.68 33.32
C SER A 17 28.49 -13.06 32.10
N GLN A 18 27.55 -12.21 31.69
CA GLN A 18 26.98 -12.29 30.36
C GLN A 18 28.16 -11.99 29.43
N SER A 19 28.82 -13.05 28.97
CA SER A 19 29.56 -13.02 27.73
C SER A 19 28.55 -12.61 26.67
N SER A 20 28.51 -11.31 26.39
CA SER A 20 27.96 -10.77 25.15
C SER A 20 28.79 -11.38 24.05
N GLY A 21 28.45 -12.62 23.68
CA GLY A 21 28.91 -13.22 22.45
C GLY A 21 28.54 -12.22 21.37
N PHE A 22 29.56 -11.60 20.80
CA PHE A 22 29.45 -10.92 19.53
C PHE A 22 28.93 -11.97 18.55
N SER A 23 27.60 -12.03 18.39
CA SER A 23 27.00 -12.76 17.29
C SER A 23 27.45 -12.02 16.05
N SER A 24 28.27 -12.73 15.29
CA SER A 24 28.71 -12.48 13.94
C SER A 24 27.77 -11.59 13.15
N ASN A 25 28.36 -10.71 12.33
CA ASN A 25 27.77 -10.16 11.12
C ASN A 25 27.19 -11.29 10.25
N GLU A 26 26.04 -11.85 10.61
CA GLU A 26 25.19 -12.54 9.66
C GLU A 26 24.90 -11.51 8.58
N SER A 27 25.36 -11.81 7.37
CA SER A 27 25.20 -10.91 6.25
C SER A 27 23.71 -10.62 6.09
N GLU A 28 23.29 -9.35 6.15
CA GLU A 28 21.90 -8.93 5.88
C GLU A 28 21.38 -9.54 4.57
N LEU A 29 22.27 -9.73 3.59
CA LEU A 29 21.96 -10.42 2.33
C LEU A 29 21.60 -11.90 2.51
N ALA A 30 22.22 -12.61 3.46
CA ALA A 30 21.87 -13.99 3.80
C ALA A 30 20.49 -14.05 4.45
N GLU A 31 20.16 -13.11 5.33
CA GLU A 31 18.84 -12.98 5.95
C GLU A 31 17.74 -12.74 4.89
N LEU A 32 17.99 -11.82 3.94
CA LEU A 32 17.07 -11.56 2.82
C LEU A 32 16.88 -12.78 1.92
N LYS A 33 17.92 -13.58 1.67
CA LYS A 33 17.82 -14.82 0.88
C LYS A 33 16.99 -15.90 1.59
N ASN A 34 17.04 -15.92 2.91
CA ASN A 34 16.34 -16.91 3.72
C ASN A 34 14.90 -16.50 4.07
N THR A 35 14.50 -15.26 3.75
CA THR A 35 13.16 -14.73 3.99
C THR A 35 12.41 -14.59 2.65
N PRO A 36 11.73 -15.64 2.16
CA PRO A 36 11.06 -15.58 0.88
C PRO A 36 9.83 -14.67 0.93
N ALA A 37 9.67 -13.82 -0.09
CA ALA A 37 8.47 -13.03 -0.26
C ALA A 37 7.24 -13.93 -0.49
N THR A 38 6.13 -13.60 0.17
CA THR A 38 4.84 -14.24 -0.05
C THR A 38 4.31 -13.93 -1.45
N LYS A 39 3.41 -14.79 -1.96
CA LYS A 39 2.69 -14.49 -3.22
C LYS A 39 1.93 -13.17 -3.14
N TYR A 40 1.43 -12.83 -1.95
CA TYR A 40 0.74 -11.57 -1.69
C TYR A 40 1.66 -10.37 -1.96
N GLU A 41 2.80 -10.32 -1.27
CA GLU A 41 3.79 -9.23 -1.39
C GLU A 41 4.32 -9.10 -2.81
N LEU A 42 4.59 -10.21 -3.50
CA LEU A 42 5.03 -10.18 -4.89
C LEU A 42 3.99 -9.56 -5.83
N GLY A 43 2.70 -9.85 -5.62
CA GLY A 43 1.65 -9.26 -6.45
C GLY A 43 1.43 -7.79 -6.13
N LEU A 44 1.52 -7.40 -4.85
CA LEU A 44 1.46 -5.99 -4.44
C LEU A 44 2.60 -5.20 -5.07
N PHE A 45 3.84 -5.71 -4.98
CA PHE A 45 5.02 -5.10 -5.59
C PHE A 45 4.87 -4.94 -7.12
N LYS A 46 4.31 -5.94 -7.81
CA LYS A 46 4.00 -5.83 -9.25
C LYS A 46 2.97 -4.74 -9.53
N LEU A 47 1.94 -4.61 -8.69
CA LEU A 47 0.93 -3.56 -8.82
C LEU A 47 1.53 -2.17 -8.61
N GLU A 48 2.38 -2.00 -7.59
CA GLU A 48 3.10 -0.75 -7.35
C GLU A 48 4.01 -0.39 -8.52
N THR A 49 4.74 -1.38 -9.06
CA THR A 49 5.58 -1.20 -10.26
C THR A 49 4.74 -0.81 -11.47
N TYR A 50 3.58 -1.42 -11.65
CA TYR A 50 2.63 -1.06 -12.70
C TYR A 50 2.14 0.39 -12.54
N VAL A 51 1.73 0.78 -11.33
CA VAL A 51 1.32 2.15 -11.01
C VAL A 51 2.45 3.15 -11.27
N TYR A 52 3.68 2.82 -10.89
CA TYR A 52 4.86 3.63 -11.18
C TYR A 52 5.07 3.82 -12.68
N ALA A 53 4.96 2.75 -13.47
CA ALA A 53 5.06 2.83 -14.93
C ALA A 53 3.93 3.67 -15.54
N VAL A 54 2.71 3.57 -15.01
CA VAL A 54 1.58 4.40 -15.44
C VAL A 54 1.83 5.88 -15.11
N ASN A 55 2.36 6.19 -13.93
CA ASN A 55 2.71 7.55 -13.55
C ASN A 55 3.70 8.17 -14.54
N ASN A 56 4.80 7.48 -14.82
CA ASN A 56 5.80 7.94 -15.78
C ASN A 56 5.24 8.15 -17.19
N LYS A 57 4.22 7.38 -17.58
CA LYS A 57 3.62 7.45 -18.92
C LYS A 57 2.52 8.49 -19.04
N LEU A 58 1.73 8.72 -17.98
CA LEU A 58 0.50 9.52 -18.04
C LEU A 58 0.57 10.81 -17.25
N GLU A 59 1.62 11.08 -16.48
CA GLU A 59 1.74 12.34 -15.74
C GLU A 59 1.58 13.56 -16.67
N GLY A 60 0.67 14.46 -16.31
CA GLY A 60 0.33 15.64 -17.10
C GLY A 60 -0.57 15.37 -18.30
N GLU A 61 -0.77 14.12 -18.71
CA GLU A 61 -1.58 13.76 -19.88
C GLU A 61 -3.06 14.01 -19.65
N ARG A 62 -3.76 14.37 -20.73
CA ARG A 62 -5.21 14.60 -20.68
C ARG A 62 -5.94 13.25 -20.57
N ILE A 63 -6.86 13.13 -19.62
CA ILE A 63 -7.63 11.90 -19.43
C ILE A 63 -8.77 11.85 -20.45
N GLY A 64 -8.54 11.18 -21.57
CA GLY A 64 -9.50 11.06 -22.67
C GLY A 64 -10.03 12.41 -23.13
N SER A 65 -11.35 12.53 -23.29
CA SER A 65 -12.01 13.78 -23.68
C SER A 65 -12.24 14.77 -22.51
N THR A 66 -11.97 14.36 -21.27
CA THR A 66 -12.30 15.13 -20.05
C THR A 66 -11.46 16.40 -19.90
N LYS A 67 -11.87 17.32 -19.03
CA LYS A 67 -11.11 18.56 -18.73
C LYS A 67 -10.03 18.37 -17.66
N PHE A 68 -9.73 17.11 -17.30
CA PHE A 68 -8.74 16.75 -16.28
C PHE A 68 -7.45 16.24 -16.92
N ARG A 69 -6.35 16.45 -16.20
CA ARG A 69 -5.05 15.85 -16.49
C ARG A 69 -4.69 14.87 -15.38
N PHE A 70 -4.09 13.76 -15.73
CA PHE A 70 -3.58 12.80 -14.76
C PHE A 70 -2.41 13.43 -14.00
N LYS A 71 -2.43 13.34 -12.67
CA LYS A 71 -1.35 13.84 -11.80
C LYS A 71 -0.49 12.67 -11.35
N ASN A 72 -1.08 11.73 -10.64
CA ASN A 72 -0.42 10.53 -10.16
C ASN A 72 -1.46 9.47 -9.78
N ALA A 73 -0.98 8.25 -9.60
CA ALA A 73 -1.67 7.14 -9.00
C ALA A 73 -0.81 6.53 -7.89
N THR A 74 -1.45 5.99 -6.86
CA THR A 74 -0.81 5.30 -5.73
C THR A 74 -1.59 4.06 -5.36
N VAL A 75 -0.91 3.04 -4.85
CA VAL A 75 -1.55 1.89 -4.20
C VAL A 75 -1.68 2.22 -2.71
N ARG A 76 -2.81 1.87 -2.09
CA ARG A 76 -3.01 1.93 -0.65
C ARG A 76 -3.70 0.66 -0.17
N GLU A 77 -3.27 0.17 0.98
CA GLU A 77 -3.96 -0.89 1.69
C GLU A 77 -4.77 -0.26 2.84
N ASP A 78 -6.06 -0.61 2.93
CA ASP A 78 -6.97 -0.11 3.96
C ASP A 78 -8.06 -1.15 4.24
N ASN A 79 -8.15 -1.65 5.47
CA ASN A 79 -9.16 -2.64 5.91
C ASN A 79 -9.36 -3.80 4.92
N ASP A 80 -8.27 -4.54 4.63
CA ASP A 80 -8.26 -5.68 3.69
C ASP A 80 -8.63 -5.34 2.24
N GLN A 81 -8.56 -4.06 1.86
CA GLN A 81 -8.79 -3.60 0.50
C GLN A 81 -7.51 -3.01 -0.09
N ILE A 82 -7.25 -3.35 -1.35
CA ILE A 82 -6.19 -2.75 -2.16
C ILE A 82 -6.83 -1.66 -3.03
N GLN A 83 -6.55 -0.41 -2.70
CA GLN A 83 -7.08 0.76 -3.40
C GLN A 83 -6.03 1.30 -4.36
N VAL A 84 -6.36 1.37 -5.64
CA VAL A 84 -5.61 2.20 -6.60
C VAL A 84 -6.25 3.59 -6.57
N VAL A 85 -5.54 4.55 -6.00
CA VAL A 85 -6.00 5.94 -5.88
C VAL A 85 -5.37 6.78 -6.98
N VAL A 86 -6.17 7.33 -7.89
CA VAL A 86 -5.71 8.22 -8.95
C VAL A 86 -6.10 9.66 -8.64
N ILE A 87 -5.14 10.58 -8.70
CA ILE A 87 -5.39 12.02 -8.61
C ILE A 87 -5.40 12.61 -10.01
N ALA A 88 -6.46 13.35 -10.32
CA ALA A 88 -6.63 14.08 -11.56
C ALA A 88 -6.87 15.57 -11.29
N ILE A 89 -6.17 16.45 -12.01
CA ILE A 89 -6.19 17.89 -11.78
C ILE A 89 -6.98 18.64 -12.86
N GLY A 90 -7.83 19.57 -12.43
CA GLY A 90 -8.74 20.33 -13.29
C GLY A 90 -9.11 21.70 -12.72
N LYS A 91 -10.09 22.39 -13.33
CA LYS A 91 -10.63 23.65 -12.79
C LYS A 91 -11.83 23.36 -11.87
N SER A 92 -12.00 24.15 -10.80
CA SER A 92 -13.06 24.05 -9.77
C SER A 92 -14.43 23.76 -10.35
N LYS A 93 -14.83 24.50 -11.39
CA LYS A 93 -16.14 24.33 -12.05
C LYS A 93 -16.41 22.95 -12.65
N TYR A 94 -15.41 22.08 -12.73
CA TYR A 94 -15.54 20.71 -13.22
C TYR A 94 -15.48 19.66 -12.11
N LEU A 95 -15.17 20.04 -10.86
CA LEU A 95 -15.15 19.13 -9.71
C LEU A 95 -16.59 18.81 -9.30
N THR A 96 -17.13 17.79 -9.94
CA THR A 96 -18.50 17.31 -9.73
C THR A 96 -18.51 15.79 -9.79
N GLU A 97 -19.46 15.17 -9.11
CA GLU A 97 -19.58 13.71 -9.05
C GLU A 97 -19.64 13.06 -10.44
N SER A 98 -20.51 13.58 -11.30
CA SER A 98 -20.64 13.11 -12.69
C SER A 98 -19.31 13.17 -13.47
N LYS A 99 -18.47 14.19 -13.23
CA LYS A 99 -17.17 14.28 -13.89
C LYS A 99 -16.14 13.35 -13.26
N CYS A 100 -16.23 13.08 -11.97
CA CYS A 100 -15.38 12.10 -11.31
C CYS A 100 -15.65 10.71 -11.86
N GLU A 101 -16.91 10.31 -11.91
CA GLU A 101 -17.32 9.03 -12.49
C GLU A 101 -16.93 8.89 -13.96
N ALA A 102 -17.03 9.97 -14.75
CA ALA A 102 -16.55 9.96 -16.13
C ALA A 102 -15.02 9.72 -16.22
N VAL A 103 -14.22 10.33 -15.34
CA VAL A 103 -12.77 10.10 -15.27
C VAL A 103 -12.48 8.67 -14.82
N LYS A 104 -13.16 8.18 -13.77
CA LYS A 104 -13.04 6.81 -13.26
C LYS A 104 -13.36 5.78 -14.33
N ASN A 105 -14.44 5.96 -15.08
CA ASN A 105 -14.82 5.07 -16.18
C ASN A 105 -13.74 4.99 -17.27
N ILE A 106 -13.09 6.11 -17.60
CA ILE A 106 -11.97 6.10 -18.56
C ILE A 106 -10.76 5.36 -17.98
N LEU A 107 -10.43 5.62 -16.71
CA LEU A 107 -9.30 5.01 -16.02
C LEU A 107 -9.52 3.55 -15.64
N SER A 108 -10.76 3.06 -15.62
CA SER A 108 -11.09 1.63 -15.42
C SER A 108 -10.49 0.73 -16.50
N LYS A 109 -10.14 1.28 -17.67
CA LYS A 109 -9.48 0.54 -18.75
C LYS A 109 -8.03 0.18 -18.39
N PRO A 110 -7.14 1.14 -18.08
CA PRO A 110 -5.80 0.83 -17.61
C PRO A 110 -5.78 0.22 -16.20
N PHE A 111 -6.75 0.53 -15.33
CA PHE A 111 -6.84 -0.03 -13.98
C PHE A 111 -8.00 -1.02 -13.85
N ASN A 112 -8.06 -1.98 -14.77
CA ASN A 112 -9.15 -2.94 -14.82
C ASN A 112 -9.08 -3.92 -13.64
N ALA A 113 -9.86 -3.66 -12.59
CA ALA A 113 -9.93 -4.48 -11.37
C ALA A 113 -10.29 -5.96 -11.63
N GLN A 114 -10.98 -6.27 -12.74
CA GLN A 114 -11.31 -7.66 -13.09
C GLN A 114 -10.09 -8.42 -13.65
N LYS A 115 -9.22 -7.74 -14.40
CA LYS A 115 -8.03 -8.37 -15.03
C LYS A 115 -6.77 -8.24 -14.18
N MET A 116 -6.71 -7.23 -13.32
CA MET A 116 -5.54 -6.89 -12.54
C MET A 116 -5.06 -8.04 -11.63
N PRO A 117 -5.95 -8.77 -10.91
CA PRO A 117 -5.53 -9.89 -10.07
C PRO A 117 -4.76 -10.97 -10.84
N TYR A 118 -5.20 -11.32 -12.05
CA TYR A 118 -4.55 -12.33 -12.88
C TYR A 118 -3.12 -11.93 -13.30
N ASN A 119 -2.90 -10.65 -13.56
CA ASN A 119 -1.61 -10.14 -14.00
C ASN A 119 -0.64 -9.98 -12.83
N MET A 120 -1.14 -9.53 -11.68
CA MET A 120 -0.32 -9.21 -10.51
C MET A 120 -0.05 -10.47 -9.66
N TRP A 121 -1.07 -11.27 -9.36
CA TRP A 121 -0.99 -12.49 -8.56
C TRP A 121 -1.15 -13.75 -9.41
N SER A 122 -0.26 -13.97 -10.38
CA SER A 122 -0.29 -15.14 -11.27
C SER A 122 -0.17 -16.48 -10.52
N GLY A 123 -0.91 -17.50 -10.96
CA GLY A 123 -0.82 -18.87 -10.41
C GLY A 123 -1.55 -19.09 -9.09
N LEU A 124 -2.63 -18.33 -8.85
CA LEU A 124 -3.58 -18.58 -7.77
C LEU A 124 -4.76 -19.45 -8.26
N PRO A 125 -5.46 -20.13 -7.33
CA PRO A 125 -6.74 -20.77 -7.64
C PRO A 125 -7.79 -19.75 -8.11
N GLN A 126 -8.75 -20.20 -8.93
CA GLN A 126 -9.79 -19.33 -9.49
C GLN A 126 -10.63 -18.61 -8.42
N GLU A 127 -10.90 -19.26 -7.27
CA GLU A 127 -11.65 -18.63 -6.18
C GLU A 127 -10.88 -17.47 -5.54
N SER A 128 -9.55 -17.60 -5.38
CA SER A 128 -8.71 -16.51 -4.87
C SER A 128 -8.71 -15.30 -5.79
N TYR A 129 -8.84 -15.51 -7.11
CA TYR A 129 -8.99 -14.39 -8.03
C TYR A 129 -10.30 -13.64 -7.83
N LYS A 130 -11.42 -14.34 -7.58
CA LYS A 130 -12.70 -13.67 -7.30
C LYS A 130 -12.64 -12.85 -6.03
N THR A 131 -12.00 -13.38 -4.98
CA THR A 131 -11.76 -12.65 -3.73
C THR A 131 -10.94 -11.38 -4.00
N LEU A 132 -9.79 -11.49 -4.66
CA LEU A 132 -8.96 -10.33 -5.00
C LEU A 132 -9.68 -9.30 -5.89
N GLN A 133 -10.54 -9.75 -6.83
CA GLN A 133 -11.35 -8.85 -7.64
C GLN A 133 -12.34 -8.02 -6.81
N SER A 134 -12.84 -8.57 -5.70
CA SER A 134 -13.72 -7.85 -4.77
C SER A 134 -12.97 -6.97 -3.77
N GLU A 135 -11.68 -7.20 -3.58
CA GLU A 135 -10.80 -6.47 -2.66
C GLU A 135 -10.01 -5.35 -3.34
N ILE A 136 -9.92 -5.37 -4.68
CA ILE A 136 -9.24 -4.32 -5.45
C ILE A 136 -10.25 -3.31 -5.97
N SER A 137 -10.05 -2.05 -5.62
CA SER A 137 -10.90 -0.93 -6.02
C SER A 137 -10.10 0.21 -6.65
N LEU A 138 -10.76 0.95 -7.57
CA LEU A 138 -10.20 2.14 -8.21
C LEU A 138 -10.89 3.38 -7.64
N HIS A 139 -10.15 4.19 -6.90
CA HIS A 139 -10.61 5.47 -6.39
C HIS A 139 -10.05 6.61 -7.26
N VAL A 140 -10.87 7.61 -7.55
CA VAL A 140 -10.44 8.79 -8.30
C VAL A 140 -10.69 10.04 -7.47
N THR A 141 -9.65 10.84 -7.28
CA THR A 141 -9.73 12.16 -6.66
C THR A 141 -9.52 13.24 -7.71
N LEU A 142 -10.55 14.04 -7.95
CA LEU A 142 -10.44 15.29 -8.70
C LEU A 142 -9.91 16.38 -7.77
N MET A 143 -8.90 17.12 -8.23
CA MET A 143 -8.25 18.18 -7.48
C MET A 143 -8.26 19.48 -8.29
N ASP A 144 -8.55 20.61 -7.65
CA ASP A 144 -8.44 21.90 -8.31
C ASP A 144 -6.97 22.28 -8.54
N LYS A 145 -6.67 22.76 -9.75
CA LYS A 145 -5.30 23.11 -10.17
C LYS A 145 -4.70 24.29 -9.39
N LYS A 146 -5.52 25.21 -8.89
CA LYS A 146 -5.11 26.42 -8.15
C LYS A 146 -5.26 26.26 -6.63
N ASN A 147 -6.14 25.39 -6.16
CA ASN A 147 -6.36 25.12 -4.74
C ASN A 147 -6.40 23.61 -4.46
N SER A 148 -5.26 23.05 -4.04
CA SER A 148 -5.13 21.61 -3.77
C SER A 148 -6.02 21.09 -2.64
N SER A 149 -6.59 21.96 -1.81
CA SER A 149 -7.54 21.59 -0.76
C SER A 149 -8.97 21.38 -1.29
N SER A 150 -9.28 21.89 -2.49
CA SER A 150 -10.56 21.62 -3.15
C SER A 150 -10.45 20.30 -3.90
N ILE A 151 -11.02 19.25 -3.30
CA ILE A 151 -11.02 17.89 -3.83
C ILE A 151 -12.41 17.28 -3.84
N LEU A 152 -12.63 16.36 -4.76
CA LEU A 152 -13.80 15.49 -4.82
C LEU A 152 -13.34 14.08 -5.16
N THR A 153 -13.76 13.08 -4.39
CA THR A 153 -13.36 11.69 -4.59
C THR A 153 -14.58 10.81 -4.86
N CYS A 154 -14.51 10.02 -5.92
CA CYS A 154 -15.45 8.95 -6.23
C CYS A 154 -14.78 7.58 -6.05
N LYS A 155 -15.54 6.62 -5.55
CA LYS A 155 -15.10 5.26 -5.19
C LYS A 155 -15.70 4.23 -6.10
#